data_AF-A0AAJ1I7Y8-F1
#
_entry.id   AF-A0AAJ1I7Y8-F1
#
_cell.length_a   1.000
_cell.length_b   1.000
_cell.length_c   1.000
_cell.angle_alpha   90.00
_cell.angle_beta   90.00
_cell.angle_gamma   90.00
#
_symmetry.space_group_name_H-M   'P 1'
#
loop_
_entity.id
_entity.type
_entity.pdbx_description
1 polymer ?
#
loop_
_entity_poly.entity_id
_entity_poly.type
_entity_poly.pdbx_seq_one_letter_code
_entity_poly.pdbx_strand_id
1 'polypeptide(L)'
;MNIERITAGYLPELPGLREDEVQWHVLPFERGGVRLEVSVPLLTGPQMHALAAHVRRAADRHLRAMPVAEIIDAIDRAIARLLDRSDPYRRQAEAWLPVVSGYDADMVRLGLTGFFKTFRAAQLRRFVAEDFANPAVLDGFQPAPKGGAVRAFGPDLLMHSWAGNVPALSLWSLVCGLLVKAPAIGKLASAEPLFAGWFARLLAEVHPPLADCLAVVWWSGAGGVDGADGADGVDGGGAAALHAEADTVLAYGGNQTLQALRQRLPVTTRFLPHGHKLGFGMVGAHALDTLKAPAVARLAAWDVMRYDQQGCYSPHVFYVERGAPVSARAFADYLAAELANLQRRFARRPLELEEGAAVARWQQAVEWSGDEQQLLGPVDAPWSVAYSDSLQPLAPTALYRTIAVVGVDRLDDAVPVVAAQRDYLQTAGIAASPEQLYRLAGLLGAAGVTRISAIGSMSMPEAGWHHDGRFNLLDLVRMTEIEQSAEAAAQPFAPYAD
;
A
#
# COMPACT_ATOMS: atom_id res chain seq x y z
N MET A 1 27.92 15.52 12.98
CA MET A 1 26.53 15.09 12.67
C MET A 1 25.80 16.31 12.15
N ASN A 2 25.33 16.29 10.90
CA ASN A 2 24.55 17.40 10.35
C ASN A 2 23.09 17.22 10.79
N ILE A 3 22.49 18.25 11.40
CA ILE A 3 21.09 18.21 11.86
C ILE A 3 20.26 18.99 10.85
N GLU A 4 19.36 18.28 10.18
CA GLU A 4 18.43 18.83 9.18
C GLU A 4 17.02 18.80 9.75
N ARG A 5 16.21 19.81 9.43
CA ARG A 5 14.85 19.96 9.95
C ARG A 5 13.85 20.09 8.82
N ILE A 6 12.81 19.26 8.86
CA ILE A 6 11.73 19.27 7.85
C ILE A 6 10.38 19.34 8.55
N THR A 7 9.48 20.15 8.02
CA THR A 7 8.07 20.17 8.44
C THR A 7 7.26 19.27 7.51
N ALA A 8 6.73 18.19 8.06
CA ALA A 8 5.86 17.23 7.42
C ALA A 8 4.37 17.63 7.56
N GLY A 9 3.50 16.81 6.98
CA GLY A 9 2.05 17.07 6.97
C GLY A 9 1.64 18.18 6.02
N TYR A 10 0.34 18.46 6.02
CA TYR A 10 -0.29 19.46 5.18
C TYR A 10 -1.54 19.96 5.88
N LEU A 11 -1.56 21.25 6.22
CA LEU A 11 -2.73 21.91 6.75
C LEU A 11 -3.15 22.95 5.71
N PRO A 12 -4.38 22.88 5.16
CA PRO A 12 -4.88 23.94 4.30
C PRO A 12 -5.01 25.24 5.08
N GLU A 13 -5.18 26.36 4.38
CA GLU A 13 -5.37 27.66 5.02
C GLU A 13 -6.71 27.68 5.76
N LEU A 14 -6.67 27.36 7.05
CA LEU A 14 -7.83 27.30 7.92
C LEU A 14 -8.16 28.70 8.45
N PRO A 15 -9.32 29.30 8.09
CA PRO A 15 -9.72 30.58 8.65
C PRO A 15 -9.83 30.48 10.17
N GLY A 16 -9.00 31.25 10.89
CA GLY A 16 -9.01 31.30 12.35
C GLY A 16 -8.14 30.27 13.07
N LEU A 17 -7.35 29.45 12.36
CA LEU A 17 -6.27 28.68 12.97
C LEU A 17 -4.92 29.26 12.51
N ARG A 18 -4.19 29.87 13.43
CA ARG A 18 -2.85 30.40 13.11
C ARG A 18 -1.82 29.28 13.27
N GLU A 19 -0.75 29.31 12.48
CA GLU A 19 0.29 28.27 12.52
C GLU A 19 0.98 28.17 13.89
N ASP A 20 1.06 29.28 14.65
CA ASP A 20 1.57 29.34 16.02
C ASP A 20 0.66 28.67 17.07
N GLU A 21 -0.58 28.32 16.70
CA GLU A 21 -1.56 27.64 17.56
C GLU A 21 -1.55 26.12 17.36
N VAL A 22 -0.82 25.62 16.35
CA VAL A 22 -0.68 24.19 16.07
C VAL A 22 0.47 23.64 16.92
N GLN A 23 0.22 22.52 17.60
CA GLN A 23 1.29 21.79 18.28
C GLN A 23 2.06 20.93 17.29
N TRP A 24 3.37 20.82 17.48
CA TRP A 24 4.24 20.05 16.60
C TRP A 24 5.03 19.03 17.39
N HIS A 25 5.01 17.78 16.94
CA HIS A 25 5.83 16.69 17.49
C HIS A 25 7.04 16.45 16.59
N VAL A 26 8.20 16.18 17.17
CA VAL A 26 9.43 15.93 16.40
C VAL A 26 9.72 14.44 16.37
N LEU A 27 9.72 13.87 15.18
CA LEU A 27 10.16 12.50 14.91
C LEU A 27 11.64 12.51 14.49
N PRO A 28 12.54 11.90 15.27
CA PRO A 28 13.97 11.85 14.94
C PRO A 28 14.30 10.66 14.02
N PHE A 29 15.15 10.88 13.03
CA PHE A 29 15.71 9.84 12.17
C PHE A 29 17.22 10.04 12.06
N GLU A 30 18.01 8.99 12.18
CA GLU A 30 19.46 9.07 12.09
C GLU A 30 20.01 8.05 11.10
N ARG A 31 20.74 8.53 10.08
CA ARG A 31 21.35 7.65 9.09
C ARG A 31 22.58 8.27 8.42
N GLY A 32 23.65 7.49 8.28
CA GLY A 32 24.83 7.89 7.53
C GLY A 32 25.50 9.18 8.03
N GLY A 33 25.42 9.47 9.34
CA GLY A 33 25.95 10.69 9.95
C GLY A 33 25.06 11.93 9.81
N VAL A 34 23.87 11.77 9.22
CA VAL A 34 22.81 12.78 9.14
C VAL A 34 21.74 12.47 10.19
N ARG A 35 21.33 13.49 10.93
CA ARG A 35 20.16 13.45 11.80
C ARG A 35 19.08 14.34 11.18
N LEU A 36 17.92 13.76 10.89
CA LEU A 36 16.77 14.45 10.37
C LEU A 36 15.70 14.54 11.46
N GLU A 37 15.31 15.75 11.82
CA GLU A 37 14.20 16.02 12.75
C GLU A 37 12.98 16.42 11.92
N VAL A 38 11.94 15.58 11.95
CA VAL A 38 10.70 15.82 11.20
C VAL A 38 9.60 16.30 12.14
N SER A 39 9.22 17.56 12.01
CA SER A 39 8.09 18.14 12.73
C SER A 39 6.77 17.74 12.07
N VAL A 40 5.88 17.08 12.81
CA VAL A 40 4.56 16.64 12.36
C VAL A 40 3.44 17.35 13.15
N PRO A 41 2.32 17.75 12.51
CA PRO A 41 1.30 18.56 13.16
C PRO A 41 0.37 17.70 14.03
N LEU A 42 0.23 18.11 15.29
CA LEU A 42 -0.71 17.60 16.29
C LEU A 42 -1.85 18.61 16.46
N LEU A 43 -3.07 18.17 16.18
CA LEU A 43 -4.27 18.99 16.31
C LEU A 43 -5.09 18.51 17.51
N THR A 44 -5.58 19.45 18.31
CA THR A 44 -6.57 19.19 19.36
C THR A 44 -7.92 18.81 18.76
N GLY A 45 -8.83 18.24 19.57
CA GLY A 45 -10.19 17.91 19.14
C GLY A 45 -10.94 19.06 18.45
N PRO A 46 -10.99 20.29 19.03
CA PRO A 46 -11.63 21.44 18.38
C PRO A 46 -10.99 21.84 17.04
N GLN A 47 -9.66 21.81 16.95
CA GLN A 47 -8.94 22.10 15.69
C GLN A 47 -9.25 21.05 14.63
N MET A 48 -9.31 19.78 15.01
CA MET A 48 -9.63 18.68 14.10
C MET A 48 -11.08 18.77 13.58
N HIS A 49 -12.03 19.09 14.45
CA HIS A 49 -13.42 19.32 14.05
C HIS A 49 -13.54 20.49 13.06
N ALA A 50 -12.86 21.60 13.33
CA ALA A 50 -12.83 22.74 12.42
C ALA A 50 -12.20 22.38 11.07
N LEU A 51 -11.11 21.61 11.07
CA LEU A 51 -10.44 21.11 9.87
C LEU A 51 -11.36 20.20 9.05
N ALA A 52 -12.02 19.22 9.68
CA ALA A 52 -12.98 18.34 9.03
C ALA A 52 -14.11 19.14 8.37
N ALA A 53 -14.71 20.09 9.08
CA ALA A 53 -15.76 20.93 8.54
C ALA A 53 -15.28 21.83 7.38
N HIS A 54 -14.06 22.34 7.45
CA HIS A 54 -13.45 23.14 6.39
C HIS A 54 -13.23 22.32 5.12
N VAL A 55 -12.60 21.14 5.26
CA VAL A 55 -12.27 20.24 4.16
C VAL A 55 -13.54 19.76 3.42
N ARG A 56 -14.62 19.46 4.15
CA ARG A 56 -15.94 19.16 3.52
C ARG A 56 -16.47 20.33 2.70
N ARG A 57 -16.54 21.52 3.28
CA ARG A 57 -17.04 22.72 2.59
C ARG A 57 -16.21 23.09 1.37
N ALA A 58 -14.90 22.89 1.41
CA ALA A 58 -14.03 23.09 0.26
C ALA A 58 -14.32 22.08 -0.85
N ALA A 59 -14.49 20.80 -0.50
CA ALA A 59 -14.84 19.78 -1.49
C ALA A 59 -16.21 20.02 -2.14
N ASP A 60 -17.21 20.52 -1.40
CA ASP A 60 -18.49 20.93 -1.98
C ASP A 60 -18.34 22.01 -3.06
N ARG A 61 -17.44 22.97 -2.83
CA ARG A 61 -17.19 24.06 -3.78
C ARG A 61 -16.33 23.66 -4.97
N HIS A 62 -15.35 22.77 -4.74
CA HIS A 62 -14.26 22.56 -5.69
C HIS A 62 -14.18 21.13 -6.20
N LEU A 63 -14.09 20.13 -5.31
CA LEU A 63 -13.82 18.74 -5.68
C LEU A 63 -15.03 18.01 -6.25
N ARG A 64 -16.21 18.12 -5.62
CA ARG A 64 -17.41 17.33 -5.99
C ARG A 64 -18.00 17.72 -7.34
N ALA A 65 -17.85 18.99 -7.71
CA ALA A 65 -18.29 19.53 -9.00
C ALA A 65 -17.28 19.27 -10.14
N MET A 66 -16.03 18.94 -9.80
CA MET A 66 -14.96 18.71 -10.78
C MET A 66 -15.20 17.41 -11.55
N PRO A 67 -15.15 17.42 -12.89
CA PRO A 67 -15.18 16.19 -13.68
C PRO A 67 -14.01 15.26 -13.33
N VAL A 68 -14.24 13.94 -13.32
CA VAL A 68 -13.19 12.96 -12.99
C VAL A 68 -11.99 13.07 -13.95
N ALA A 69 -12.22 13.45 -15.21
CA ALA A 69 -11.16 13.69 -16.18
C ALA A 69 -10.21 14.83 -15.76
N GLU A 70 -10.74 15.91 -15.20
CA GLU A 70 -9.91 17.03 -14.72
C GLU A 70 -9.12 16.63 -13.47
N ILE A 71 -9.71 15.81 -12.59
CA ILE A 71 -9.02 15.26 -11.40
C ILE A 71 -7.84 14.39 -11.85
N ILE A 72 -8.04 13.54 -12.86
CA ILE A 72 -6.99 12.75 -13.49
C ILE A 72 -5.87 13.64 -14.03
N ASP A 73 -6.21 14.73 -14.71
CA ASP A 73 -5.21 15.65 -15.29
C ASP A 73 -4.44 16.41 -14.18
N ALA A 74 -5.10 16.79 -13.08
CA ALA A 74 -4.44 17.39 -11.93
C ALA A 74 -3.41 16.44 -11.29
N ILE A 75 -3.81 15.18 -11.08
CA ILE A 75 -2.91 14.14 -10.57
C ILE A 75 -1.78 13.89 -11.57
N ASP A 76 -2.06 13.79 -12.87
CA ASP A 76 -1.02 13.59 -13.89
C ASP A 76 0.05 14.68 -13.88
N ARG A 77 -0.33 15.95 -13.71
CA ARG A 77 0.61 17.07 -13.59
C ARG A 77 1.50 16.93 -12.35
N ALA A 78 0.93 16.60 -11.19
CA ALA A 78 1.70 16.35 -9.97
C ALA A 78 2.67 15.17 -10.16
N ILE A 79 2.20 14.06 -10.74
CA ILE A 79 3.01 12.88 -10.99
C ILE A 79 4.10 13.14 -12.05
N ALA A 80 3.84 13.97 -13.06
CA ALA A 80 4.85 14.38 -14.03
C ALA A 80 6.00 15.12 -13.35
N ARG A 81 5.70 16.03 -12.42
CA ARG A 81 6.72 16.70 -11.58
C ARG A 81 7.49 15.70 -10.71
N LEU A 82 6.81 14.75 -10.08
CA LEU A 82 7.48 13.70 -9.28
C LEU A 82 8.33 12.71 -10.10
N LEU A 83 8.10 12.60 -11.41
CA LEU A 83 8.93 11.82 -12.33
C LEU A 83 10.13 12.62 -12.86
N ASP A 84 10.06 13.95 -12.85
CA ASP A 84 11.18 14.82 -13.19
C ASP A 84 12.20 14.84 -12.04
N ARG A 85 13.39 14.30 -12.29
CA ARG A 85 14.47 14.24 -11.29
C ARG A 85 15.06 15.60 -10.95
N SER A 86 14.75 16.64 -11.73
CA SER A 86 15.14 18.01 -11.44
C SER A 86 14.15 18.76 -10.55
N ASP A 87 12.91 18.25 -10.41
CA ASP A 87 11.87 18.89 -9.59
C ASP A 87 12.26 18.89 -8.09
N PRO A 88 12.01 19.99 -7.35
CA PRO A 88 12.34 20.09 -5.94
C PRO A 88 11.76 18.96 -5.07
N TYR A 89 10.50 18.55 -5.29
CA TYR A 89 9.87 17.48 -4.51
C TYR A 89 10.51 16.14 -4.79
N ARG A 90 10.88 15.87 -6.06
CA ARG A 90 11.57 14.64 -6.42
C ARG A 90 12.97 14.59 -5.80
N ARG A 91 13.70 15.70 -5.76
CA ARG A 91 15.00 15.79 -5.08
C ARG A 91 14.87 15.56 -3.58
N GLN A 92 13.86 16.14 -2.93
CA GLN A 92 13.56 15.90 -1.52
C GLN A 92 13.24 14.43 -1.24
N ALA A 93 12.42 13.80 -2.10
CA ALA A 93 12.10 12.39 -1.97
C ALA A 93 13.33 11.48 -2.09
N GLU A 94 14.20 11.72 -3.08
CA GLU A 94 15.45 10.95 -3.23
C GLU A 94 16.46 11.20 -2.10
N ALA A 95 16.45 12.39 -1.49
CA ALA A 95 17.34 12.74 -0.37
C ALA A 95 16.88 12.16 0.97
N TRP A 96 15.59 12.29 1.30
CA TRP A 96 15.11 12.08 2.67
C TRP A 96 14.33 10.79 2.87
N LEU A 97 13.68 10.22 1.84
CA LEU A 97 13.02 8.93 1.99
C LEU A 97 13.99 7.80 2.36
N PRO A 98 15.22 7.73 1.81
CA PRO A 98 16.22 6.77 2.29
C PRO A 98 16.56 6.98 3.77
N VAL A 99 16.65 8.23 4.24
CA VAL A 99 16.98 8.52 5.64
C VAL A 99 15.88 8.02 6.58
N VAL A 100 14.60 8.33 6.31
CA VAL A 100 13.49 7.93 7.20
C VAL A 100 13.15 6.45 7.12
N SER A 101 13.23 5.84 5.92
CA SER A 101 12.84 4.44 5.73
C SER A 101 13.95 3.42 6.00
N GLY A 102 15.21 3.87 6.06
CA GLY A 102 16.35 2.97 6.15
C GLY A 102 16.68 2.22 4.85
N TYR A 103 15.93 2.39 3.76
CA TYR A 103 16.22 1.70 2.50
C TYR A 103 17.36 2.31 1.71
N ASP A 104 18.07 1.48 0.95
CA ASP A 104 19.08 1.94 0.00
C ASP A 104 18.55 3.04 -0.95
N ALA A 105 19.35 4.07 -1.19
CA ALA A 105 18.92 5.23 -1.98
C ALA A 105 18.58 4.89 -3.43
N ASP A 106 19.33 3.96 -4.05
CA ASP A 106 19.06 3.50 -5.40
C ASP A 106 17.80 2.63 -5.46
N MET A 107 17.55 1.82 -4.42
CA MET A 107 16.30 1.07 -4.29
C MET A 107 15.10 2.02 -4.22
N VAL A 108 15.14 3.02 -3.34
CA VAL A 108 14.08 4.03 -3.23
C VAL A 108 13.90 4.74 -4.56
N ARG A 109 14.98 5.23 -5.17
CA ARG A 109 14.95 5.95 -6.45
C ARG A 109 14.27 5.14 -7.57
N LEU A 110 14.69 3.90 -7.77
CA LEU A 110 14.11 3.02 -8.79
C LEU A 110 12.65 2.70 -8.47
N GLY A 111 12.37 2.43 -7.20
CA GLY A 111 11.06 2.10 -6.69
C GLY A 111 10.03 3.22 -6.94
N LEU A 112 10.39 4.46 -6.57
CA LEU A 112 9.55 5.65 -6.80
C LEU A 112 9.25 5.85 -8.28
N THR A 113 10.24 5.72 -9.16
CA THR A 113 10.00 5.88 -10.61
C THR A 113 9.03 4.82 -11.15
N GLY A 114 9.17 3.57 -10.71
CA GLY A 114 8.22 2.52 -11.10
C GLY A 114 6.82 2.80 -10.58
N PHE A 115 6.72 3.17 -9.30
CA PHE A 115 5.45 3.45 -8.63
C PHE A 115 4.73 4.67 -9.21
N PHE A 116 5.40 5.81 -9.39
CA PHE A 116 4.76 7.00 -9.95
C PHE A 116 4.22 6.80 -11.38
N LYS A 117 4.83 5.92 -12.17
CA LYS A 117 4.32 5.59 -13.51
C LYS A 117 2.91 4.98 -13.49
N THR A 118 2.49 4.33 -12.40
CA THR A 118 1.15 3.76 -12.27
C THR A 118 0.06 4.83 -12.09
N PHE A 119 0.46 6.09 -11.86
CA PHE A 119 -0.46 7.22 -11.66
C PHE A 119 -0.40 8.26 -12.78
N ARG A 120 0.19 7.91 -13.94
CA ARG A 120 0.05 8.75 -15.15
C ARG A 120 -1.36 8.64 -15.71
N ALA A 121 -1.82 9.66 -16.43
CA ALA A 121 -3.20 9.80 -16.91
C ALA A 121 -3.72 8.55 -17.64
N ALA A 122 -2.90 7.93 -18.49
CA ALA A 122 -3.27 6.68 -19.17
C ALA A 122 -3.56 5.53 -18.20
N GLN A 123 -2.80 5.43 -17.11
CA GLN A 123 -3.00 4.42 -16.07
C GLN A 123 -4.17 4.78 -15.14
N LEU A 124 -4.33 6.05 -14.79
CA LEU A 124 -5.48 6.51 -13.99
C LEU A 124 -6.82 6.28 -14.73
N ARG A 125 -6.87 6.50 -16.05
CA ARG A 125 -8.06 6.19 -16.84
C ARG A 125 -8.39 4.70 -16.84
N ARG A 126 -7.37 3.82 -16.93
CA ARG A 126 -7.56 2.37 -16.78
C ARG A 126 -8.05 2.02 -15.37
N PHE A 127 -7.48 2.66 -14.36
CA PHE A 127 -7.89 2.48 -12.97
C PHE A 127 -9.39 2.79 -12.81
N VAL A 128 -9.84 3.97 -13.24
CA VAL A 128 -11.27 4.33 -13.14
C VAL A 128 -12.16 3.39 -13.96
N ALA A 129 -11.72 2.98 -15.15
CA ALA A 129 -12.49 2.08 -16.01
C ALA A 129 -12.58 0.63 -15.48
N GLU A 130 -11.59 0.19 -14.69
CA GLU A 130 -11.61 -1.13 -14.05
C GLU A 130 -12.74 -1.22 -13.02
N ASP A 131 -12.87 -0.19 -12.20
CA ASP A 131 -13.90 -0.12 -11.15
C ASP A 131 -15.27 0.35 -11.69
N PHE A 132 -15.31 1.15 -12.76
CA PHE A 132 -16.55 1.68 -13.33
C PHE A 132 -16.63 1.44 -14.83
N ALA A 133 -17.52 0.53 -15.24
CA ALA A 133 -17.82 0.29 -16.66
C ALA A 133 -18.24 1.57 -17.42
N ASN A 134 -18.93 2.49 -16.72
CA ASN A 134 -19.17 3.85 -17.20
C ASN A 134 -18.63 4.87 -16.17
N PRO A 135 -17.41 5.42 -16.35
CA PRO A 135 -16.83 6.40 -15.42
C PRO A 135 -17.65 7.67 -15.22
N ALA A 136 -18.53 8.04 -16.16
CA ALA A 136 -19.34 9.25 -16.07
C ALA A 136 -20.37 9.21 -14.92
N VAL A 137 -20.58 8.04 -14.28
CA VAL A 137 -21.38 7.93 -13.05
C VAL A 137 -20.78 8.71 -11.89
N LEU A 138 -19.48 9.02 -11.91
CA LEU A 138 -18.83 9.88 -10.94
C LEU A 138 -19.15 11.37 -11.15
N ASP A 139 -19.55 11.74 -12.37
CA ASP A 139 -19.81 13.13 -12.77
C ASP A 139 -21.29 13.50 -12.73
N GLY A 140 -22.20 12.54 -12.90
CA GLY A 140 -23.64 12.79 -12.88
C GLY A 140 -24.47 11.53 -12.95
N PHE A 141 -25.80 11.69 -12.96
CA PHE A 141 -26.72 10.57 -13.22
C PHE A 141 -26.58 10.12 -14.67
N GLN A 142 -26.27 8.83 -14.84
CA GLN A 142 -26.12 8.18 -16.15
C GLN A 142 -27.21 7.14 -16.34
N PRO A 143 -27.74 6.95 -17.56
CA PRO A 143 -28.74 5.91 -17.83
C PRO A 143 -28.29 4.52 -17.35
N ALA A 144 -29.19 3.79 -16.70
CA ALA A 144 -28.93 2.44 -16.21
C ALA A 144 -29.52 1.38 -17.16
N PRO A 145 -28.88 0.19 -17.34
CA PRO A 145 -29.40 -0.86 -18.22
C PRO A 145 -30.81 -1.35 -17.87
N LYS A 146 -31.20 -1.25 -16.60
CA LYS A 146 -32.52 -1.63 -16.10
C LYS A 146 -33.60 -0.54 -16.30
N GLY A 147 -33.27 0.57 -16.97
CA GLY A 147 -34.08 1.79 -16.98
C GLY A 147 -33.74 2.72 -15.81
N GLY A 148 -34.12 4.00 -15.92
CA GLY A 148 -33.72 5.01 -14.94
C GLY A 148 -32.27 5.49 -15.12
N ALA A 149 -31.71 6.06 -14.06
CA ALA A 149 -30.34 6.55 -14.04
C ALA A 149 -29.61 6.23 -12.72
N VAL A 150 -28.28 6.19 -12.75
CA VAL A 150 -27.44 5.91 -11.58
C VAL A 150 -26.29 6.91 -11.47
N ARG A 151 -25.93 7.25 -10.23
CA ARG A 151 -24.79 8.11 -9.92
C ARG A 151 -24.02 7.55 -8.73
N ALA A 152 -22.69 7.61 -8.80
CA ALA A 152 -21.79 7.30 -7.71
C ALA A 152 -21.46 8.56 -6.89
N PHE A 153 -21.46 8.42 -5.57
CA PHE A 153 -21.05 9.48 -4.64
C PHE A 153 -19.97 8.94 -3.72
N GLY A 154 -18.82 9.61 -3.66
CA GLY A 154 -17.79 9.33 -2.68
C GLY A 154 -18.21 9.67 -1.24
N PRO A 155 -17.37 9.33 -0.25
CA PRO A 155 -17.59 9.68 1.16
C PRO A 155 -17.72 11.18 1.38
N ASP A 156 -18.45 11.57 2.41
CA ASP A 156 -18.53 12.95 2.85
C ASP A 156 -17.23 13.41 3.52
N LEU A 157 -16.51 12.52 4.20
CA LEU A 157 -15.15 12.68 4.67
C LEU A 157 -14.44 11.32 4.72
N LEU A 158 -13.34 11.20 3.97
CA LEU A 158 -12.47 10.03 3.98
C LEU A 158 -11.31 10.25 4.94
N MET A 159 -11.20 9.40 5.95
CA MET A 159 -10.01 9.34 6.79
C MET A 159 -9.05 8.27 6.27
N HIS A 160 -7.76 8.62 6.18
CA HIS A 160 -6.70 7.66 5.92
C HIS A 160 -5.86 7.39 7.17
N SER A 161 -5.43 6.14 7.35
CA SER A 161 -4.38 5.77 8.29
C SER A 161 -3.33 4.93 7.57
N TRP A 162 -2.11 5.44 7.41
CA TRP A 162 -1.08 4.78 6.59
C TRP A 162 -0.06 4.02 7.43
N ALA A 163 0.49 2.97 6.83
CA ALA A 163 1.69 2.30 7.30
C ALA A 163 2.94 2.90 6.63
N GLY A 164 4.09 2.87 7.34
CA GLY A 164 5.35 3.47 6.88
C GLY A 164 6.41 2.45 6.44
N ASN A 165 6.00 1.21 6.18
CA ASN A 165 6.88 0.09 5.81
C ASN A 165 7.39 0.18 4.36
N VAL A 166 6.66 0.83 3.46
CA VAL A 166 7.05 1.05 2.06
C VAL A 166 6.97 2.55 1.73
N PRO A 167 8.00 3.15 1.10
CA PRO A 167 7.99 4.58 0.79
C PRO A 167 6.81 4.97 -0.11
N ALA A 168 6.21 6.12 0.17
CA ALA A 168 5.13 6.72 -0.63
C ALA A 168 3.83 5.89 -0.71
N LEU A 169 3.64 4.89 0.16
CA LEU A 169 2.44 4.03 0.18
C LEU A 169 1.12 4.84 0.20
N SER A 170 1.12 5.97 0.91
CA SER A 170 -0.02 6.87 1.04
C SER A 170 -0.63 7.33 -0.29
N LEU A 171 0.20 7.46 -1.34
CA LEU A 171 -0.22 7.94 -2.65
C LEU A 171 -1.39 7.15 -3.23
N TRP A 172 -1.36 5.82 -3.07
CA TRP A 172 -2.38 4.94 -3.66
C TRP A 172 -3.78 5.31 -3.20
N SER A 173 -3.99 5.31 -1.88
CA SER A 173 -5.29 5.63 -1.30
C SER A 173 -5.69 7.10 -1.45
N LEU A 174 -4.72 8.04 -1.47
CA LEU A 174 -5.00 9.46 -1.74
C LEU A 174 -5.57 9.65 -3.15
N VAL A 175 -4.94 9.01 -4.14
CA VAL A 175 -5.45 9.02 -5.51
C VAL A 175 -6.83 8.37 -5.59
N CYS A 176 -7.05 7.24 -4.91
CA CYS A 176 -8.37 6.60 -4.88
C CYS A 176 -9.46 7.55 -4.34
N GLY A 177 -9.18 8.23 -3.22
CA GLY A 177 -10.07 9.22 -2.62
C GLY A 177 -10.38 10.39 -3.57
N LEU A 178 -9.36 10.95 -4.21
CA LEU A 178 -9.52 12.03 -5.18
C LEU A 178 -10.38 11.60 -6.37
N LEU A 179 -10.14 10.42 -6.95
CA LEU A 179 -10.89 9.91 -8.12
C LEU A 179 -12.38 9.74 -7.83
N VAL A 180 -12.75 9.39 -6.60
CA VAL A 180 -14.17 9.30 -6.16
C VAL A 180 -14.68 10.61 -5.55
N LYS A 181 -13.91 11.70 -5.67
CA LYS A 181 -14.27 13.04 -5.21
C LYS A 181 -14.45 13.16 -3.69
N ALA A 182 -13.70 12.35 -2.94
CA ALA A 182 -13.71 12.36 -1.49
C ALA A 182 -12.76 13.43 -0.95
N PRO A 183 -13.24 14.41 -0.17
CA PRO A 183 -12.35 15.17 0.72
C PRO A 183 -11.70 14.22 1.72
N ALA A 184 -10.43 14.46 2.07
CA ALA A 184 -9.71 13.54 2.92
C ALA A 184 -8.82 14.17 3.98
N ILE A 185 -8.77 13.53 5.16
CA ILE A 185 -7.80 13.82 6.21
C ILE A 185 -6.99 12.56 6.49
N GLY A 186 -5.68 12.64 6.30
CA GLY A 186 -4.78 11.50 6.45
C GLY A 186 -3.90 11.56 7.68
N LYS A 187 -3.77 10.45 8.38
CA LYS A 187 -2.83 10.26 9.48
C LYS A 187 -1.50 9.72 8.96
N LEU A 188 -0.45 10.50 9.15
CA LEU A 188 0.93 10.13 8.85
C LEU A 188 1.39 8.88 9.61
N ALA A 189 2.18 8.05 8.94
CA ALA A 189 2.93 6.98 9.58
C ALA A 189 4.18 7.57 10.25
N SER A 190 4.47 7.19 11.49
CA SER A 190 5.70 7.67 12.16
C SER A 190 6.98 7.18 11.46
N ALA A 191 6.95 6.02 10.80
CA ALA A 191 8.09 5.47 10.06
C ALA A 191 8.31 6.12 8.68
N GLU A 192 7.28 6.75 8.10
CA GLU A 192 7.39 7.51 6.84
C GLU A 192 6.45 8.72 6.89
N PRO A 193 6.88 9.82 7.53
CA PRO A 193 6.01 10.98 7.75
C PRO A 193 6.04 12.02 6.62
N LEU A 194 6.78 11.78 5.52
CA LEU A 194 7.14 12.85 4.59
C LEU A 194 6.23 12.92 3.36
N PHE A 195 6.01 11.79 2.69
CA PHE A 195 5.52 11.79 1.32
C PHE A 195 4.09 12.30 1.16
N ALA A 196 3.18 11.93 2.07
CA ALA A 196 1.77 12.31 1.98
C ALA A 196 1.59 13.84 2.00
N GLY A 197 2.32 14.53 2.88
CA GLY A 197 2.29 15.99 2.97
C GLY A 197 2.86 16.66 1.73
N TRP A 198 3.97 16.13 1.18
CA TRP A 198 4.54 16.64 -0.07
C TRP A 198 3.61 16.47 -1.26
N PHE A 199 2.95 15.32 -1.40
CA PHE A 199 1.99 15.12 -2.47
C PHE A 199 0.80 16.07 -2.37
N ALA A 200 0.26 16.27 -1.16
CA ALA A 200 -0.83 17.23 -0.94
C ALA A 200 -0.43 18.67 -1.30
N ARG A 201 0.75 19.13 -0.86
CA ARG A 201 1.30 20.45 -1.24
C ARG A 201 1.51 20.58 -2.75
N LEU A 202 2.10 19.57 -3.36
CA LEU A 202 2.33 19.54 -4.80
C LEU A 202 1.01 19.59 -5.58
N LEU A 203 -0.01 18.85 -5.12
CA LEU A 203 -1.34 18.87 -5.74
C LEU A 203 -1.98 20.27 -5.64
N ALA A 204 -1.87 20.92 -4.48
CA ALA A 204 -2.31 22.29 -4.28
C ALA A 204 -1.57 23.28 -5.21
N GLU A 205 -0.27 23.11 -5.42
CA GLU A 205 0.49 23.95 -6.36
C GLU A 205 0.05 23.77 -7.82
N VAL A 206 -0.19 22.53 -8.27
CA VAL A 206 -0.58 22.26 -9.67
C VAL A 206 -2.07 22.46 -9.93
N HIS A 207 -2.89 22.50 -8.88
CA HIS A 207 -4.33 22.71 -8.94
C HIS A 207 -4.85 23.38 -7.65
N PRO A 208 -4.72 24.71 -7.51
CA PRO A 208 -5.05 25.44 -6.28
C PRO A 208 -6.45 25.20 -5.70
N PRO A 209 -7.53 25.02 -6.49
CA PRO A 209 -8.84 24.67 -5.94
C PRO A 209 -8.89 23.39 -5.07
N LEU A 210 -7.91 22.48 -5.20
CA LEU A 210 -7.84 21.25 -4.40
C LEU A 210 -7.09 21.44 -3.07
N ALA A 211 -6.44 22.59 -2.85
CA ALA A 211 -5.64 22.88 -1.66
C ALA A 211 -6.44 22.60 -0.37
N ASP A 212 -7.67 23.11 -0.30
CA ASP A 212 -8.49 23.02 0.89
C ASP A 212 -9.28 21.71 1.01
N CYS A 213 -9.15 20.80 0.04
CA CYS A 213 -9.91 19.54 0.02
C CYS A 213 -9.18 18.38 0.71
N LEU A 214 -7.92 18.58 1.12
CA LEU A 214 -7.08 17.57 1.75
C LEU A 214 -6.38 18.14 2.98
N ALA A 215 -6.14 17.28 3.96
CA ALA A 215 -5.21 17.58 5.05
C ALA A 215 -4.44 16.33 5.49
N VAL A 216 -3.25 16.55 6.03
CA VAL A 216 -2.35 15.50 6.49
C VAL A 216 -1.81 15.88 7.87
N VAL A 217 -2.17 15.07 8.85
CA VAL A 217 -1.97 15.29 10.29
C VAL A 217 -1.26 14.09 10.93
N TRP A 218 -0.90 14.18 12.21
CA TRP A 218 -0.26 13.08 12.92
C TRP A 218 -0.79 12.92 14.35
N TRP A 219 -0.74 11.67 14.82
CA TRP A 219 -0.82 11.27 16.23
C TRP A 219 -0.21 9.86 16.38
N SER A 220 0.09 9.44 17.60
CA SER A 220 0.66 8.12 17.87
C SER A 220 -0.39 7.00 17.84
N GLY A 221 0.02 5.81 17.40
CA GLY A 221 -0.82 4.61 17.44
C GLY A 221 -2.18 4.73 16.71
N ALA A 222 -3.20 4.15 17.32
CA ALA A 222 -4.59 4.19 16.84
C ALA A 222 -5.40 5.38 17.42
N GLY A 223 -4.75 6.33 18.11
CA GLY A 223 -5.40 7.43 18.83
C GLY A 223 -6.01 6.99 20.17
N GLY A 224 -6.04 7.87 21.17
CA GLY A 224 -6.59 7.57 22.49
C GLY A 224 -6.21 8.59 23.56
N VAL A 225 -7.11 8.78 24.53
CA VAL A 225 -6.89 9.64 25.71
C VAL A 225 -6.07 8.94 26.80
N ASP A 226 -6.00 7.61 26.78
CA ASP A 226 -5.30 6.80 27.77
C ASP A 226 -4.04 6.17 27.15
N GLY A 227 -2.87 6.66 27.57
CA GLY A 227 -1.55 6.23 27.12
C GLY A 227 -1.18 4.82 27.55
N ALA A 228 -1.81 3.79 26.97
CA ALA A 228 -1.46 2.40 27.24
C ALA A 228 -0.14 1.94 26.58
N ASP A 229 0.35 2.65 25.55
CA ASP A 229 1.54 2.25 24.77
C ASP A 229 2.72 3.24 24.89
N GLY A 230 2.99 3.73 26.10
CA GLY A 230 4.36 4.12 26.50
C GLY A 230 5.03 5.34 25.82
N ALA A 231 4.32 6.15 25.03
CA ALA A 231 4.79 7.47 24.62
C ALA A 231 3.62 8.47 24.57
N ASP A 232 3.55 9.34 25.57
CA ASP A 232 2.84 10.63 25.59
C ASP A 232 1.46 10.66 24.93
N GLY A 233 0.50 9.94 25.51
CA GLY A 233 -0.91 10.07 25.19
C GLY A 233 -1.47 11.44 25.56
N VAL A 234 -1.32 12.43 24.68
CA VAL A 234 -2.17 13.64 24.64
C VAL A 234 -2.26 14.12 23.19
N ASP A 235 -3.07 13.47 22.34
CA ASP A 235 -3.46 14.04 21.03
C ASP A 235 -4.50 15.18 21.19
N GLY A 236 -4.76 15.62 22.43
CA GLY A 236 -5.78 16.62 22.75
C GLY A 236 -7.19 16.22 22.33
N GLY A 237 -7.46 14.92 22.13
CA GLY A 237 -8.71 14.40 21.59
C GLY A 237 -8.83 14.52 20.06
N GLY A 238 -7.75 14.86 19.35
CA GLY A 238 -7.74 15.04 17.90
C GLY A 238 -8.14 13.78 17.12
N ALA A 239 -7.56 12.62 17.44
CA ALA A 239 -7.93 11.38 16.75
C ALA A 239 -9.38 11.00 17.02
N ALA A 240 -9.83 11.11 18.27
CA ALA A 240 -11.22 10.82 18.65
C ALA A 240 -12.21 11.74 17.90
N ALA A 241 -11.89 13.02 17.78
CA ALA A 241 -12.68 13.97 16.98
C ALA A 241 -12.75 13.53 15.51
N LEU A 242 -11.63 13.19 14.87
CA LEU A 242 -11.65 12.75 13.47
C LEU A 242 -12.39 11.41 13.29
N HIS A 243 -12.23 10.46 14.21
CA HIS A 243 -12.96 9.18 14.16
C HIS A 243 -14.47 9.38 14.19
N ALA A 244 -14.95 10.36 14.98
CA ALA A 244 -16.38 10.68 15.05
C ALA A 244 -16.89 11.40 13.80
N GLU A 245 -16.02 12.12 13.10
CA GLU A 245 -16.35 12.89 11.89
C GLU A 245 -16.29 12.04 10.61
N ALA A 246 -15.41 11.04 10.53
CA ALA A 246 -15.19 10.26 9.32
C ALA A 246 -16.31 9.23 9.07
N ASP A 247 -16.98 9.35 7.93
CA ASP A 247 -17.97 8.38 7.45
C ASP A 247 -17.33 7.19 6.74
N THR A 248 -16.12 7.35 6.19
CA THR A 248 -15.29 6.23 5.69
C THR A 248 -13.86 6.33 6.21
N VAL A 249 -13.32 5.20 6.67
CA VAL A 249 -11.94 5.09 7.15
C VAL A 249 -11.22 3.99 6.38
N LEU A 250 -10.14 4.35 5.69
CA LEU A 250 -9.25 3.44 4.99
C LEU A 250 -7.91 3.36 5.73
N ALA A 251 -7.58 2.18 6.25
CA ALA A 251 -6.43 2.00 7.14
C ALA A 251 -5.51 0.86 6.72
N TYR A 252 -4.20 1.11 6.75
CA TYR A 252 -3.13 0.15 6.54
C TYR A 252 -2.37 -0.05 7.85
N GLY A 253 -2.12 -1.29 8.24
CA GLY A 253 -1.30 -1.54 9.42
C GLY A 253 -1.41 -2.95 9.96
N GLY A 254 -0.82 -3.17 11.12
CA GLY A 254 -0.90 -4.46 11.79
C GLY A 254 -2.30 -4.77 12.29
N ASN A 255 -2.63 -6.06 12.36
CA ASN A 255 -3.98 -6.50 12.72
C ASN A 255 -4.44 -5.98 14.09
N GLN A 256 -3.51 -5.87 15.06
CA GLN A 256 -3.78 -5.27 16.36
C GLN A 256 -4.15 -3.78 16.26
N THR A 257 -3.41 -3.00 15.45
CA THR A 257 -3.72 -1.59 15.21
C THR A 257 -5.08 -1.42 14.53
N LEU A 258 -5.38 -2.27 13.53
CA LEU A 258 -6.66 -2.23 12.82
C LEU A 258 -7.83 -2.63 13.72
N GLN A 259 -7.62 -3.59 14.64
CA GLN A 259 -8.61 -3.95 15.65
C GLN A 259 -8.85 -2.81 16.64
N ALA A 260 -7.77 -2.18 17.14
CA ALA A 260 -7.86 -1.04 18.04
C ALA A 260 -8.56 0.16 17.38
N LEU A 261 -8.28 0.42 16.10
CA LEU A 261 -8.96 1.46 15.32
C LEU A 261 -10.44 1.13 15.16
N ARG A 262 -10.80 -0.09 14.73
CA ARG A 262 -12.20 -0.54 14.57
C ARG A 262 -13.03 -0.33 15.84
N GLN A 263 -12.46 -0.60 17.02
CA GLN A 263 -13.16 -0.41 18.31
C GLN A 263 -13.45 1.05 18.66
N ARG A 264 -12.76 2.00 18.03
CA ARG A 264 -12.90 3.45 18.27
C ARG A 264 -13.81 4.13 17.25
N LEU A 265 -14.11 3.47 16.14
CA LEU A 265 -14.95 4.03 15.09
C LEU A 265 -16.44 3.88 15.46
N PRO A 266 -17.27 4.87 15.14
CA PRO A 266 -18.72 4.72 15.17
C PRO A 266 -19.17 3.50 14.37
N VAL A 267 -20.24 2.84 14.82
CA VAL A 267 -20.83 1.69 14.10
C VAL A 267 -21.32 2.04 12.68
N THR A 268 -21.58 3.33 12.44
CA THR A 268 -22.00 3.87 11.14
C THR A 268 -20.85 4.11 10.18
N THR A 269 -19.60 4.12 10.65
CA THR A 269 -18.43 4.38 9.81
C THR A 269 -18.07 3.17 8.97
N ARG A 270 -17.97 3.35 7.65
CA ARG A 270 -17.47 2.31 6.75
C ARG A 270 -15.97 2.15 6.95
N PHE A 271 -15.54 1.00 7.47
CA PHE A 271 -14.12 0.73 7.73
C PHE A 271 -13.54 -0.24 6.70
N LEU A 272 -12.48 0.19 6.01
CA LEU A 272 -11.73 -0.56 4.99
C LEU A 272 -10.31 -0.85 5.50
N PRO A 273 -10.11 -1.97 6.23
CA PRO A 273 -8.81 -2.36 6.75
C PRO A 273 -7.96 -3.15 5.75
N HIS A 274 -6.70 -2.77 5.62
CA HIS A 274 -5.65 -3.51 4.92
C HIS A 274 -4.61 -4.00 5.93
N GLY A 275 -4.80 -5.24 6.37
CA GLY A 275 -3.96 -5.92 7.37
C GLY A 275 -2.72 -6.57 6.79
N HIS A 276 -2.04 -7.36 7.63
CA HIS A 276 -0.92 -8.18 7.18
C HIS A 276 -1.36 -9.19 6.13
N LYS A 277 -0.50 -9.41 5.14
CA LYS A 277 -0.69 -10.38 4.06
C LYS A 277 0.57 -11.21 3.86
N LEU A 278 0.37 -12.39 3.28
CA LEU A 278 1.39 -13.35 2.89
C LEU A 278 1.41 -13.47 1.38
N GLY A 279 2.59 -13.24 0.80
CA GLY A 279 2.92 -13.63 -0.56
C GLY A 279 3.74 -14.91 -0.61
N PHE A 280 3.66 -15.62 -1.73
CA PHE A 280 4.50 -16.79 -2.01
C PHE A 280 4.74 -16.91 -3.52
N GLY A 281 5.71 -17.72 -3.91
CA GLY A 281 5.99 -18.04 -5.30
C GLY A 281 5.84 -19.53 -5.60
N MET A 282 5.57 -19.85 -6.87
CA MET A 282 5.48 -21.20 -7.41
C MET A 282 6.27 -21.30 -8.72
N VAL A 283 7.21 -22.24 -8.78
CA VAL A 283 8.10 -22.43 -9.93
C VAL A 283 7.90 -23.84 -10.49
N GLY A 284 7.30 -23.93 -11.67
CA GLY A 284 7.01 -25.20 -12.33
C GLY A 284 8.23 -25.78 -13.04
N ALA A 285 8.22 -27.08 -13.29
CA ALA A 285 9.34 -27.82 -13.87
C ALA A 285 9.80 -27.25 -15.24
N HIS A 286 8.88 -26.72 -16.04
CA HIS A 286 9.17 -26.11 -17.35
C HIS A 286 10.00 -24.81 -17.27
N ALA A 287 10.08 -24.21 -16.08
CA ALA A 287 10.90 -23.03 -15.79
C ALA A 287 12.30 -23.39 -15.23
N LEU A 288 12.58 -24.69 -15.03
CA LEU A 288 13.74 -25.21 -14.31
C LEU A 288 14.72 -25.96 -15.23
N ASP A 289 15.03 -25.36 -16.39
CA ASP A 289 16.18 -25.78 -17.20
C ASP A 289 17.41 -24.89 -16.94
N THR A 290 18.56 -25.27 -17.50
CA THR A 290 19.85 -24.59 -17.26
C THR A 290 19.89 -23.14 -17.76
N LEU A 291 18.96 -22.73 -18.63
CA LEU A 291 18.85 -21.36 -19.13
C LEU A 291 17.85 -20.54 -18.31
N LYS A 292 16.68 -21.11 -18.03
CA LYS A 292 15.56 -20.42 -17.38
C LYS A 292 15.70 -20.34 -15.86
N ALA A 293 16.21 -21.37 -15.20
CA ALA A 293 16.24 -21.41 -13.74
C ALA A 293 17.06 -20.25 -13.14
N PRO A 294 18.27 -19.91 -13.63
CA PRO A 294 19.01 -18.75 -13.11
C PRO A 294 18.26 -17.43 -13.34
N ALA A 295 17.59 -17.28 -14.49
CA ALA A 295 16.82 -16.08 -14.79
C ALA A 295 15.60 -15.93 -13.86
N VAL A 296 14.87 -17.02 -13.59
CA VAL A 296 13.74 -17.02 -12.64
C VAL A 296 14.23 -16.78 -11.22
N ALA A 297 15.35 -17.39 -10.80
CA ALA A 297 15.94 -17.16 -9.48
C ALA A 297 16.33 -15.69 -9.27
N ARG A 298 16.86 -15.03 -10.30
CA ARG A 298 17.15 -13.59 -10.28
C ARG A 298 15.89 -12.74 -10.10
N LEU A 299 14.80 -13.10 -10.78
CA LEU A 299 13.51 -12.41 -10.63
C LEU A 299 12.90 -12.67 -9.24
N ALA A 300 13.01 -13.88 -8.71
CA ALA A 300 12.61 -14.22 -7.34
C ALA A 300 13.42 -13.44 -6.30
N ALA A 301 14.74 -13.34 -6.48
CA ALA A 301 15.62 -12.54 -5.62
C ALA A 301 15.23 -11.05 -5.64
N TRP A 302 14.75 -10.54 -6.79
CA TRP A 302 14.26 -9.17 -6.90
C TRP A 302 12.99 -8.93 -6.08
N ASP A 303 12.03 -9.86 -6.12
CA ASP A 303 10.81 -9.78 -5.31
C ASP A 303 11.09 -9.89 -3.80
N VAL A 304 12.12 -10.65 -3.41
CA VAL A 304 12.61 -10.73 -2.02
C VAL A 304 13.33 -9.44 -1.60
N MET A 305 14.26 -8.96 -2.42
CA MET A 305 15.13 -7.82 -2.05
C MET A 305 14.35 -6.51 -1.92
N ARG A 306 13.32 -6.31 -2.73
CA ARG A 306 12.61 -5.05 -2.82
C ARG A 306 11.94 -4.67 -1.50
N TYR A 307 12.33 -3.52 -0.97
CA TYR A 307 11.92 -3.02 0.35
C TYR A 307 12.12 -4.06 1.46
N ASP A 308 13.15 -4.90 1.33
CA ASP A 308 13.54 -5.91 2.30
C ASP A 308 12.38 -6.83 2.74
N GLN A 309 11.52 -7.22 1.79
CA GLN A 309 10.28 -8.00 1.96
C GLN A 309 9.16 -7.34 2.76
N GLN A 310 9.24 -6.04 3.07
CA GLN A 310 8.22 -5.42 3.93
C GLN A 310 6.90 -5.09 3.21
N GLY A 311 6.79 -5.28 1.89
CA GLY A 311 5.52 -5.12 1.18
C GLY A 311 4.55 -6.29 1.44
N CYS A 312 3.25 -6.02 1.46
CA CYS A 312 2.18 -7.03 1.64
C CYS A 312 2.16 -8.14 0.56
N TYR A 313 2.75 -7.85 -0.59
CA TYR A 313 2.90 -8.78 -1.72
C TYR A 313 4.15 -9.65 -1.64
N SER A 314 5.05 -9.43 -0.67
CA SER A 314 6.40 -10.03 -0.69
C SER A 314 6.35 -11.53 -0.44
N PRO A 315 7.18 -12.32 -1.15
CA PRO A 315 7.20 -13.76 -0.96
C PRO A 315 7.85 -14.14 0.37
N HIS A 316 7.25 -15.11 1.07
CA HIS A 316 7.83 -15.80 2.22
C HIS A 316 8.33 -17.20 1.87
N VAL A 317 7.74 -17.84 0.86
CA VAL A 317 8.10 -19.18 0.39
C VAL A 317 8.09 -19.21 -1.13
N PHE A 318 9.03 -19.94 -1.73
CA PHE A 318 8.94 -20.41 -3.12
C PHE A 318 8.76 -21.93 -3.14
N TYR A 319 7.62 -22.41 -3.64
CA TYR A 319 7.38 -23.83 -3.91
C TYR A 319 7.93 -24.18 -5.30
N VAL A 320 8.82 -25.16 -5.37
CA VAL A 320 9.59 -25.47 -6.59
C VAL A 320 9.38 -26.93 -6.96
N GLU A 321 8.86 -27.16 -8.16
CA GLU A 321 8.49 -28.48 -8.66
C GLU A 321 9.73 -29.36 -8.94
N ARG A 322 9.66 -30.64 -8.59
CA ARG A 322 10.71 -31.63 -8.86
C ARG A 322 10.64 -32.18 -10.28
N GLY A 323 11.66 -32.95 -10.65
CA GLY A 323 11.71 -33.70 -11.92
C GLY A 323 12.22 -32.89 -13.12
N ALA A 324 12.69 -31.66 -12.91
CA ALA A 324 13.33 -30.83 -13.94
C ALA A 324 14.86 -30.99 -13.95
N PRO A 325 15.55 -30.59 -15.04
CA PRO A 325 17.02 -30.64 -15.11
C PRO A 325 17.74 -29.87 -13.99
N VAL A 326 17.16 -28.76 -13.53
CA VAL A 326 17.63 -28.03 -12.33
C VAL A 326 16.74 -28.43 -11.16
N SER A 327 17.35 -28.97 -10.10
CA SER A 327 16.62 -29.37 -8.89
C SER A 327 16.12 -28.16 -8.08
N ALA A 328 15.13 -28.37 -7.21
CA ALA A 328 14.66 -27.36 -6.27
C ALA A 328 15.80 -26.83 -5.37
N ARG A 329 16.73 -27.71 -4.97
CA ARG A 329 17.93 -27.29 -4.25
C ARG A 329 18.83 -26.38 -5.08
N ALA A 330 19.14 -26.77 -6.32
CA ALA A 330 19.97 -25.93 -7.19
C ALA A 330 19.31 -24.56 -7.45
N PHE A 331 17.97 -24.51 -7.54
CA PHE A 331 17.23 -23.24 -7.59
C PHE A 331 17.42 -22.39 -6.33
N ALA A 332 17.38 -23.01 -5.13
CA ALA A 332 17.65 -22.32 -3.87
C ALA A 332 19.08 -21.75 -3.82
N ASP A 333 20.07 -22.48 -4.33
CA ASP A 333 21.45 -22.01 -4.44
C ASP A 333 21.58 -20.82 -5.40
N TYR A 334 20.86 -20.84 -6.55
CA TYR A 334 20.79 -19.69 -7.45
C TYR A 334 20.14 -18.47 -6.80
N LEU A 335 19.05 -18.66 -6.05
CA LEU A 335 18.38 -17.60 -5.31
C LEU A 335 19.32 -16.96 -4.26
N ALA A 336 20.04 -17.79 -3.50
CA ALA A 336 21.03 -17.32 -2.53
C ALA A 336 22.16 -16.52 -3.20
N ALA A 337 22.70 -17.00 -4.32
CA ALA A 337 23.72 -16.30 -5.10
C ALA A 337 23.21 -14.95 -5.64
N GLU A 338 21.96 -14.86 -6.12
CA GLU A 338 21.39 -13.61 -6.61
C GLU A 338 21.06 -12.62 -5.48
N LEU A 339 20.65 -13.10 -4.29
CA LEU A 339 20.53 -12.24 -3.10
C LEU A 339 21.88 -11.68 -2.66
N ALA A 340 22.94 -12.51 -2.68
CA ALA A 340 24.31 -12.06 -2.44
C ALA A 340 24.75 -11.01 -3.47
N ASN A 341 24.40 -11.22 -4.73
CA ASN A 341 24.70 -10.28 -5.81
C ASN A 341 23.97 -8.93 -5.61
N LEU A 342 22.66 -8.98 -5.35
CA LEU A 342 21.84 -7.79 -5.15
C LEU A 342 22.26 -7.00 -3.90
N GLN A 343 22.67 -7.68 -2.82
CA GLN A 343 23.17 -7.01 -1.61
C GLN A 343 24.36 -6.07 -1.89
N ARG A 344 25.22 -6.39 -2.87
CA ARG A 344 26.35 -5.51 -3.23
C ARG A 344 25.91 -4.18 -3.83
N ARG A 345 24.70 -4.13 -4.41
CA ARG A 345 24.14 -2.95 -5.07
C ARG A 345 23.10 -2.24 -4.21
N PHE A 346 22.28 -3.01 -3.49
CA PHE A 346 21.20 -2.51 -2.67
C PHE A 346 21.40 -3.02 -1.25
N ALA A 347 22.09 -2.24 -0.42
CA ALA A 347 22.32 -2.64 0.95
C ALA A 347 20.98 -2.81 1.69
N ARG A 348 20.80 -3.93 2.40
CA ARG A 348 19.68 -4.07 3.34
C ARG A 348 19.71 -2.93 4.35
N ARG A 349 18.55 -2.44 4.75
CA ARG A 349 18.48 -1.48 5.84
C ARG A 349 19.08 -2.04 7.13
N PRO A 350 19.64 -1.19 8.01
CA PRO A 350 19.94 -1.58 9.38
C PRO A 350 18.68 -2.10 10.07
N LEU A 351 18.86 -3.12 10.90
CA LEU A 351 17.77 -3.70 11.68
C LEU A 351 17.80 -3.14 13.08
N GLU A 352 16.61 -2.82 13.60
CA GLU A 352 16.42 -2.58 15.02
C GLU A 352 16.69 -3.87 15.82
N LEU A 353 16.91 -3.74 17.12
CA LEU A 353 17.25 -4.88 17.97
C LEU A 353 16.21 -6.01 17.89
N GLU A 354 14.92 -5.66 17.92
CA GLU A 354 13.83 -6.63 17.84
C GLU A 354 13.77 -7.33 16.46
N GLU A 355 14.03 -6.59 15.40
CA GLU A 355 14.06 -7.08 14.02
C GLU A 355 15.24 -8.04 13.81
N GLY A 356 16.42 -7.68 14.31
CA GLY A 356 17.60 -8.53 14.30
C GLY A 356 17.38 -9.82 15.12
N ALA A 357 16.75 -9.69 16.29
CA ALA A 357 16.39 -10.85 17.11
C ALA A 357 15.36 -11.75 16.42
N ALA A 358 14.41 -11.19 15.66
CA ALA A 358 13.45 -11.97 14.88
C ALA A 358 14.13 -12.77 13.76
N VAL A 359 15.07 -12.15 13.04
CA VAL A 359 15.89 -12.85 12.03
C VAL A 359 16.69 -13.98 12.65
N ALA A 360 17.39 -13.71 13.77
CA ALA A 360 18.18 -14.72 14.47
C ALA A 360 17.31 -15.88 14.99
N ARG A 361 16.13 -15.60 15.57
CA ARG A 361 15.19 -16.64 16.00
C ARG A 361 14.71 -17.51 14.84
N TRP A 362 14.42 -16.90 13.69
CA TRP A 362 14.01 -17.64 12.50
C TRP A 362 15.13 -18.53 11.97
N GLN A 363 16.37 -18.02 11.88
CA GLN A 363 17.55 -18.82 11.50
C GLN A 363 17.77 -20.00 12.46
N GLN A 364 17.71 -19.77 13.76
CA GLN A 364 17.84 -20.82 14.78
C GLN A 364 16.75 -21.89 14.67
N ALA A 365 15.50 -21.48 14.41
CA ALA A 365 14.41 -22.43 14.20
C ALA A 365 14.64 -23.32 12.98
N VAL A 366 15.20 -22.76 11.89
CA VAL A 366 15.58 -23.54 10.70
C VAL A 366 16.71 -24.52 11.04
N GLU A 367 17.77 -24.09 11.73
CA GLU A 367 18.89 -24.96 12.12
C GLU A 367 18.48 -26.07 13.09
N TRP A 368 17.51 -25.82 13.96
CA TRP A 368 16.99 -26.82 14.91
C TRP A 368 16.00 -27.80 14.30
N SER A 369 15.57 -27.60 13.05
CA SER A 369 14.71 -28.56 12.33
C SER A 369 15.45 -29.85 11.92
N GLY A 370 16.75 -29.96 12.21
CA GLY A 370 17.56 -31.14 11.87
C GLY A 370 17.77 -31.25 10.37
N ASP A 371 17.55 -32.45 9.82
CA ASP A 371 17.73 -32.71 8.37
C ASP A 371 16.52 -32.25 7.53
N GLU A 372 15.44 -31.75 8.14
CA GLU A 372 14.23 -31.32 7.43
C GLU A 372 14.43 -30.02 6.64
N GLN A 373 15.25 -29.11 7.14
CA GLN A 373 15.57 -27.85 6.48
C GLN A 373 17.06 -27.52 6.60
N GLN A 374 17.57 -26.80 5.61
CA GLN A 374 18.95 -26.32 5.58
C GLN A 374 19.00 -24.82 5.34
N LEU A 375 19.74 -24.11 6.19
CA LEU A 375 20.07 -22.71 5.97
C LEU A 375 21.22 -22.59 4.95
N LEU A 376 21.04 -21.73 3.95
CA LEU A 376 22.00 -21.47 2.87
C LEU A 376 22.60 -20.08 3.02
N GLY A 377 23.92 -19.99 2.83
CA GLY A 377 24.69 -18.75 2.91
C GLY A 377 25.40 -18.56 4.24
N PRO A 378 26.23 -17.50 4.36
CA PRO A 378 26.86 -17.12 5.63
C PRO A 378 25.83 -16.71 6.69
N VAL A 379 26.07 -17.07 7.96
CA VAL A 379 25.18 -16.73 9.09
C VAL A 379 25.00 -15.22 9.26
N ASP A 380 26.05 -14.44 8.98
CA ASP A 380 26.10 -12.99 9.09
C ASP A 380 25.66 -12.26 7.80
N ALA A 381 25.25 -13.00 6.76
CA ALA A 381 24.76 -12.39 5.55
C ALA A 381 23.47 -11.57 5.81
N PRO A 382 23.29 -10.42 5.16
CA PRO A 382 22.08 -9.60 5.29
C PRO A 382 20.90 -10.16 4.46
N TRP A 383 20.85 -11.48 4.31
CA TRP A 383 19.83 -12.28 3.65
C TRP A 383 19.96 -13.71 4.15
N SER A 384 18.90 -14.51 4.06
CA SER A 384 18.94 -15.92 4.42
C SER A 384 17.98 -16.73 3.56
N VAL A 385 18.43 -17.88 3.09
CA VAL A 385 17.59 -18.82 2.33
C VAL A 385 17.52 -20.13 3.09
N ALA A 386 16.33 -20.55 3.48
CA ALA A 386 16.09 -21.90 3.99
C ALA A 386 15.64 -22.80 2.84
N TYR A 387 16.19 -24.00 2.75
CA TYR A 387 15.76 -25.02 1.80
C TYR A 387 15.15 -26.21 2.54
N SER A 388 14.00 -26.69 2.10
CA SER A 388 13.44 -27.97 2.55
C SER A 388 13.09 -28.85 1.36
N ASP A 389 13.46 -30.13 1.44
CA ASP A 389 13.04 -31.15 0.48
C ASP A 389 11.75 -31.86 0.90
N SER A 390 11.11 -31.44 2.00
CA SER A 390 9.78 -31.92 2.39
C SER A 390 8.79 -30.76 2.30
N LEU A 391 7.50 -31.07 2.07
CA LEU A 391 6.47 -30.03 2.01
C LEU A 391 6.38 -29.30 3.35
N GLN A 392 6.60 -27.98 3.32
CA GLN A 392 6.47 -27.10 4.48
C GLN A 392 5.23 -26.21 4.37
N PRO A 393 4.62 -25.81 5.49
CA PRO A 393 3.48 -24.90 5.48
C PRO A 393 3.87 -23.52 4.96
N LEU A 394 2.90 -22.80 4.39
CA LEU A 394 3.08 -21.37 4.16
C LEU A 394 3.07 -20.66 5.52
N ALA A 395 4.21 -20.11 5.91
CA ALA A 395 4.39 -19.40 7.16
C ALA A 395 5.17 -18.09 6.91
N PRO A 396 4.93 -17.03 7.70
CA PRO A 396 5.74 -15.83 7.64
C PRO A 396 7.19 -16.14 8.02
N THR A 397 8.11 -15.66 7.19
CA THR A 397 9.54 -15.55 7.54
C THR A 397 9.77 -14.30 8.39
N ALA A 398 11.01 -14.08 8.82
CA ALA A 398 11.39 -12.90 9.60
C ALA A 398 11.45 -11.59 8.78
N LEU A 399 10.99 -11.57 7.52
CA LEU A 399 11.21 -10.47 6.57
C LEU A 399 12.71 -10.22 6.35
N TYR A 400 13.11 -9.01 5.98
CA TYR A 400 14.53 -8.61 5.97
C TYR A 400 15.43 -9.49 5.11
N ARG A 401 14.86 -9.95 3.98
CA ARG A 401 15.47 -10.85 2.99
C ARG A 401 15.68 -12.27 3.52
N THR A 402 14.75 -12.76 4.34
CA THR A 402 14.65 -14.16 4.77
C THR A 402 13.57 -14.88 3.97
N ILE A 403 13.93 -15.96 3.30
CA ILE A 403 13.05 -16.66 2.36
C ILE A 403 13.20 -18.18 2.50
N ALA A 404 12.10 -18.92 2.34
CA ALA A 404 12.14 -20.37 2.24
C ALA A 404 11.97 -20.84 0.79
N VAL A 405 12.64 -21.94 0.43
CA VAL A 405 12.47 -22.67 -0.82
C VAL A 405 12.10 -24.11 -0.49
N VAL A 406 10.98 -24.58 -1.02
CA VAL A 406 10.38 -25.85 -0.67
C VAL A 406 10.21 -26.69 -1.94
N GLY A 407 10.86 -27.85 -1.98
CA GLY A 407 10.65 -28.81 -3.06
C GLY A 407 9.27 -29.48 -2.97
N VAL A 408 8.56 -29.57 -4.09
CA VAL A 408 7.26 -30.26 -4.20
C VAL A 408 7.23 -31.15 -5.43
N ASP A 409 6.50 -32.27 -5.39
CA ASP A 409 6.42 -33.17 -6.54
C ASP A 409 5.55 -32.57 -7.64
N ARG A 410 4.44 -31.92 -7.24
CA ARG A 410 3.60 -31.09 -8.10
C ARG A 410 3.30 -29.78 -7.39
N LEU A 411 3.17 -28.69 -8.15
CA LEU A 411 2.78 -27.39 -7.57
C LEU A 411 1.40 -27.44 -6.87
N ASP A 412 0.52 -28.35 -7.29
CA ASP A 412 -0.77 -28.63 -6.65
C ASP A 412 -0.65 -29.04 -5.19
N ASP A 413 0.43 -29.75 -4.83
CA ASP A 413 0.60 -30.33 -3.49
C ASP A 413 0.79 -29.24 -2.43
N ALA A 414 1.20 -28.03 -2.85
CA ALA A 414 1.29 -26.86 -1.99
C ALA A 414 -0.06 -26.15 -1.75
N VAL A 415 -1.10 -26.40 -2.57
CA VAL A 415 -2.38 -25.70 -2.45
C VAL A 415 -3.05 -25.90 -1.07
N PRO A 416 -3.09 -27.12 -0.49
CA PRO A 416 -3.68 -27.31 0.84
C PRO A 416 -2.99 -26.51 1.95
N VAL A 417 -1.66 -26.45 1.94
CA VAL A 417 -0.91 -25.69 2.97
C VAL A 417 -0.99 -24.18 2.76
N VAL A 418 -1.16 -23.73 1.52
CA VAL A 418 -1.48 -22.32 1.20
C VAL A 418 -2.89 -21.98 1.68
N ALA A 419 -3.88 -22.83 1.42
CA ALA A 419 -5.28 -22.61 1.81
C ALA A 419 -5.47 -22.53 3.34
N ALA A 420 -4.58 -23.13 4.13
CA ALA A 420 -4.56 -22.98 5.58
C ALA A 420 -4.33 -21.52 6.04
N GLN A 421 -3.77 -20.67 5.18
CA GLN A 421 -3.50 -19.25 5.43
C GLN A 421 -4.50 -18.30 4.75
N ARG A 422 -5.67 -18.80 4.32
CA ARG A 422 -6.66 -18.07 3.47
C ARG A 422 -6.94 -16.62 3.88
N ASP A 423 -6.96 -16.30 5.18
CA ASP A 423 -7.29 -14.96 5.67
C ASP A 423 -6.16 -13.94 5.43
N TYR A 424 -4.95 -14.42 5.20
CA TYR A 424 -3.74 -13.64 5.00
C TYR A 424 -3.24 -13.68 3.56
N LEU A 425 -3.80 -14.52 2.68
CA LEU A 425 -3.32 -14.61 1.29
C LEU A 425 -3.58 -13.32 0.51
N GLN A 426 -2.62 -12.96 -0.35
CA GLN A 426 -2.79 -11.88 -1.32
C GLN A 426 -2.17 -12.24 -2.67
N THR A 427 -0.84 -12.35 -2.74
CA THR A 427 -0.12 -12.43 -4.02
C THR A 427 0.60 -13.77 -4.19
N ALA A 428 0.34 -14.46 -5.29
CA ALA A 428 1.12 -15.62 -5.75
C ALA A 428 1.94 -15.25 -7.00
N GLY A 429 3.27 -15.34 -6.90
CA GLY A 429 4.17 -15.22 -8.04
C GLY A 429 4.31 -16.57 -8.76
N ILE A 430 4.02 -16.66 -10.06
CA ILE A 430 4.07 -17.93 -10.80
C ILE A 430 5.07 -17.86 -11.95
N ALA A 431 5.91 -18.89 -12.06
CA ALA A 431 6.73 -19.19 -13.22
C ALA A 431 6.40 -20.60 -13.73
N ALA A 432 5.46 -20.71 -14.67
CA ALA A 432 4.95 -21.98 -15.19
C ALA A 432 4.52 -21.85 -16.66
N SER A 433 4.16 -22.97 -17.31
CA SER A 433 3.56 -22.94 -18.65
C SER A 433 2.18 -22.26 -18.62
N PRO A 434 1.67 -21.74 -19.75
CA PRO A 434 0.34 -21.12 -19.79
C PRO A 434 -0.78 -22.04 -19.27
N GLU A 435 -0.76 -23.32 -19.65
CA GLU A 435 -1.75 -24.30 -19.17
C GLU A 435 -1.68 -24.49 -17.65
N GLN A 436 -0.46 -24.66 -17.11
CA GLN A 436 -0.25 -24.81 -15.67
C GLN A 436 -0.61 -23.53 -14.90
N LEU A 437 -0.33 -22.35 -15.46
CA LEU A 437 -0.70 -21.05 -14.89
C LEU A 437 -2.22 -20.93 -14.71
N TYR A 438 -3.03 -21.14 -15.75
CA TYR A 438 -4.49 -21.01 -15.65
C TYR A 438 -5.11 -22.08 -14.74
N ARG A 439 -4.54 -23.29 -14.76
CA ARG A 439 -4.97 -24.36 -13.85
C ARG A 439 -4.69 -24.00 -12.37
N LEU A 440 -3.46 -23.58 -12.06
CA LEU A 440 -3.10 -23.12 -10.72
C LEU A 440 -3.93 -21.91 -10.30
N ALA A 441 -4.24 -21.00 -11.23
CA ALA A 441 -5.05 -19.83 -10.92
C ALA A 441 -6.43 -20.18 -10.37
N GLY A 442 -7.10 -21.19 -10.94
CA GLY A 442 -8.38 -21.68 -10.41
C GLY A 442 -8.25 -22.24 -9.00
N LEU A 443 -7.22 -23.04 -8.73
CA LEU A 443 -6.97 -23.65 -7.41
C LEU A 443 -6.59 -22.60 -6.35
N LEU A 444 -5.69 -21.68 -6.69
CA LEU A 444 -5.22 -20.63 -5.80
C LEU A 444 -6.30 -19.59 -5.51
N GLY A 445 -7.11 -19.24 -6.51
CA GLY A 445 -8.29 -18.39 -6.32
C GLY A 445 -9.28 -19.02 -5.35
N ALA A 446 -9.55 -20.33 -5.49
CA ALA A 446 -10.39 -21.07 -4.54
C ALA A 446 -9.79 -21.15 -3.13
N ALA A 447 -8.46 -21.14 -3.01
CA ALA A 447 -7.75 -21.10 -1.73
C ALA A 447 -7.75 -19.71 -1.06
N GLY A 448 -8.11 -18.65 -1.78
CA GLY A 448 -8.18 -17.28 -1.26
C GLY A 448 -7.07 -16.34 -1.75
N VAL A 449 -6.24 -16.75 -2.71
CA VAL A 449 -5.27 -15.84 -3.36
C VAL A 449 -6.04 -14.82 -4.21
N THR A 450 -5.75 -13.54 -4.01
CA THR A 450 -6.46 -12.45 -4.69
C THR A 450 -5.71 -11.86 -5.87
N ARG A 451 -4.42 -12.15 -6.01
CA ARG A 451 -3.57 -11.69 -7.09
C ARG A 451 -2.58 -12.77 -7.51
N ILE A 452 -2.49 -12.99 -8.82
CA ILE A 452 -1.47 -13.84 -9.43
C ILE A 452 -0.61 -12.96 -10.33
N SER A 453 0.70 -13.01 -10.16
CA SER A 453 1.65 -12.24 -10.98
C SER A 453 2.78 -13.12 -11.49
N ALA A 454 3.54 -12.63 -12.45
CA ALA A 454 4.83 -13.23 -12.76
C ALA A 454 5.80 -13.03 -11.58
N ILE A 455 6.69 -14.00 -11.37
CA ILE A 455 7.87 -13.81 -10.51
C ILE A 455 8.72 -12.67 -11.09
N GLY A 456 9.20 -11.78 -10.21
CA GLY A 456 9.87 -10.51 -10.52
C GLY A 456 8.92 -9.31 -10.60
N SER A 457 7.61 -9.53 -10.58
CA SER A 457 6.57 -8.49 -10.67
C SER A 457 5.64 -8.44 -9.46
N MET A 458 5.89 -9.26 -8.42
CA MET A 458 5.04 -9.29 -7.22
C MET A 458 5.01 -7.91 -6.55
N SER A 459 6.15 -7.21 -6.54
CA SER A 459 6.31 -5.87 -5.95
C SER A 459 5.79 -4.69 -6.78
N MET A 460 5.14 -4.96 -7.92
CA MET A 460 4.67 -3.94 -8.87
C MET A 460 3.22 -4.23 -9.26
N PRO A 461 2.23 -3.92 -8.41
CA PRO A 461 0.83 -4.02 -8.80
C PRO A 461 0.52 -3.11 -10.00
N GLU A 462 -0.38 -3.59 -10.86
CA GLU A 462 -0.87 -2.82 -12.00
C GLU A 462 -1.81 -1.70 -11.53
N ALA A 463 -1.96 -0.66 -12.36
CA ALA A 463 -2.96 0.36 -12.10
C ALA A 463 -4.36 -0.27 -12.16
N GLY A 464 -5.18 -0.04 -11.13
CA GLY A 464 -6.50 -0.66 -11.04
C GLY A 464 -6.56 -2.07 -10.48
N TRP A 465 -5.42 -2.69 -10.11
CA TRP A 465 -5.49 -4.04 -9.52
C TRP A 465 -6.44 -4.10 -8.32
N HIS A 466 -7.16 -5.20 -8.16
CA HIS A 466 -8.04 -5.41 -7.02
C HIS A 466 -7.23 -5.65 -5.73
N HIS A 467 -6.99 -4.59 -4.95
CA HIS A 467 -6.22 -4.67 -3.71
C HIS A 467 -6.93 -5.57 -2.71
N ASP A 468 -6.26 -6.63 -2.26
CA ASP A 468 -6.88 -7.69 -1.44
C ASP A 468 -8.14 -8.32 -2.07
N GLY A 469 -8.21 -8.34 -3.42
CA GLY A 469 -9.34 -8.91 -4.16
C GLY A 469 -10.59 -8.04 -4.16
N ARG A 470 -10.44 -6.78 -3.75
CA ARG A 470 -11.50 -5.78 -3.68
C ARG A 470 -11.27 -4.67 -4.69
N PHE A 471 -12.36 -4.04 -5.11
CA PHE A 471 -12.34 -2.81 -5.90
C PHE A 471 -11.76 -1.66 -5.07
N ASN A 472 -11.00 -0.74 -5.67
CA ASN A 472 -10.38 0.34 -4.91
C ASN A 472 -11.27 1.58 -4.80
N LEU A 473 -12.08 1.85 -5.83
CA LEU A 473 -12.96 2.99 -5.97
C LEU A 473 -14.41 2.61 -5.67
N LEU A 474 -14.89 1.44 -6.15
CA LEU A 474 -16.26 1.00 -5.83
C LEU A 474 -16.46 0.79 -4.33
N ASP A 475 -15.42 0.37 -3.60
CA ASP A 475 -15.50 0.25 -2.15
C ASP A 475 -15.52 1.59 -1.40
N LEU A 476 -15.32 2.71 -2.10
CA LEU A 476 -15.41 4.05 -1.51
C LEU A 476 -16.74 4.73 -1.79
N VAL A 477 -17.50 4.33 -2.81
CA VAL A 477 -18.71 5.04 -3.21
C VAL A 477 -19.99 4.42 -2.66
N ARG A 478 -21.05 5.23 -2.61
CA ARG A 478 -22.45 4.78 -2.61
C ARG A 478 -23.07 5.05 -3.98
N MET A 479 -23.89 4.12 -4.45
CA MET A 479 -24.67 4.30 -5.67
C MET A 479 -26.06 4.84 -5.31
N THR A 480 -26.50 5.87 -6.01
CA THR A 480 -27.87 6.39 -5.94
C THR A 480 -28.53 6.18 -7.29
N GLU A 481 -29.75 5.69 -7.27
CA GLU A 481 -30.51 5.37 -8.47
C GLU A 481 -31.78 6.22 -8.54
N ILE A 482 -32.08 6.70 -9.74
CA ILE A 482 -33.40 7.15 -10.14
C ILE A 482 -34.04 5.95 -10.82
N GLU A 483 -35.09 5.40 -10.24
CA GLU A 483 -35.84 4.32 -10.89
C GLU A 483 -36.63 4.85 -12.09
N GLN A 484 -36.90 3.97 -13.07
CA GLN A 484 -37.74 4.30 -14.23
C GLN A 484 -39.14 4.79 -13.81
N SER A 485 -39.66 4.29 -12.68
CA SER A 485 -40.94 4.72 -12.11
C SER A 485 -40.94 6.22 -11.76
N ALA A 486 -39.85 6.73 -11.21
CA ALA A 486 -39.68 8.15 -10.88
C ALA A 486 -39.58 9.00 -12.15
N GLU A 487 -38.88 8.52 -13.19
CA GLU A 487 -38.83 9.21 -14.48
C GLU A 487 -40.22 9.31 -15.13
N ALA A 488 -40.97 8.20 -15.14
CA ALA A 488 -42.32 8.17 -15.68
C ALA A 488 -43.28 9.07 -14.89
N ALA A 489 -43.20 9.04 -13.55
CA ALA A 489 -44.01 9.88 -12.68
C ALA A 489 -43.65 11.37 -12.79
N ALA A 490 -42.45 11.73 -13.24
CA ALA A 490 -42.05 13.11 -13.48
C ALA A 490 -42.65 13.70 -14.77
N GLN A 491 -43.01 12.86 -15.76
CA GLN A 491 -43.49 13.31 -17.07
C GLN A 491 -44.74 14.23 -17.00
N PRO A 492 -45.79 13.92 -16.20
CA PRO A 492 -46.96 14.79 -16.11
C PRO A 492 -46.70 16.17 -15.49
N PHE A 493 -45.55 16.37 -14.84
CA PHE A 493 -45.16 17.67 -14.28
C PHE A 493 -44.27 18.49 -15.22
N ALA A 494 -43.94 17.94 -16.39
CA ALA A 494 -43.10 18.64 -17.34
C ALA A 494 -43.86 19.79 -18.02
N PRO A 495 -43.18 20.87 -18.45
CA PRO A 495 -43.83 21.99 -19.15
C PRO A 495 -44.53 21.62 -20.47
N TYR A 496 -44.32 20.41 -20.99
CA TYR A 496 -44.93 19.87 -22.21
C TYR A 496 -46.09 18.91 -21.94
N ALA A 497 -46.51 18.71 -20.69
CA ALA A 497 -47.69 17.90 -20.39
C ALA A 497 -48.95 18.59 -20.93
N ASP A 498 -49.82 17.83 -21.59
CA ASP A 498 -51.09 18.30 -22.19
C ASP A 498 -52.15 18.71 -21.14
#